data_AF-A0A9X7PMN1-F1
#
_entry.id   AF-A0A9X7PMN1-F1
#
_cell.length_a   1.000
_cell.length_b   1.000
_cell.length_c   1.000
_cell.angle_alpha   90.00
_cell.angle_beta   90.00
_cell.angle_gamma   90.00
#
_symmetry.space_group_name_H-M   'P 1'
#
loop_
_entity.id
_entity.type
_entity.pdbx_description
1 polymer ?
#
loop_
_entity_poly.entity_id
_entity_poly.type
_entity_poly.pdbx_seq_one_letter_code
_entity_poly.pdbx_strand_id
1 'polypeptide(L)'
;MKHLQQKIIEFRDARNWKQFHTPKDLAISLSLEAGELLENFQWKSSEEAIKTNLENIKDEIADVVIYALLLSHELGIDVEKAIIDKMKKNEQKYPIEKAFGSKKKYTEL
;
A
#
# COMPACT_ATOMS: atom_id res chain seq x y z
N MET A 1 -13.93 -2.48 -0.93
CA MET A 1 -12.69 -3.30 -1.00
C MET A 1 -12.87 -4.78 -0.61
N LYS A 2 -13.94 -5.16 0.12
CA LYS A 2 -14.16 -6.51 0.67
C LYS A 2 -14.14 -7.65 -0.38
N HIS A 3 -14.72 -7.43 -1.56
CA HIS A 3 -14.73 -8.45 -2.62
C HIS A 3 -13.32 -8.83 -3.12
N LEU A 4 -12.43 -7.84 -3.28
CA LEU A 4 -11.04 -8.09 -3.70
C LEU A 4 -10.25 -8.81 -2.61
N GLN A 5 -10.36 -8.35 -1.36
CA GLN A 5 -9.73 -8.99 -0.22
C GLN A 5 -10.15 -10.47 -0.09
N GLN A 6 -11.43 -10.76 -0.32
CA GLN A 6 -11.95 -12.13 -0.30
C GLN A 6 -11.31 -13.01 -1.38
N LYS A 7 -11.16 -12.53 -2.62
CA LYS A 7 -10.45 -13.29 -3.68
C LYS A 7 -9.00 -13.60 -3.32
N ILE A 8 -8.31 -12.65 -2.69
CA ILE A 8 -6.92 -12.83 -2.25
C ILE A 8 -6.84 -13.90 -1.14
N ILE A 9 -7.78 -13.86 -0.19
CA ILE A 9 -7.86 -14.87 0.89
C ILE A 9 -8.13 -16.26 0.31
N GLU A 10 -9.08 -16.38 -0.61
CA GLU A 10 -9.38 -17.64 -1.29
C GLU A 10 -8.16 -18.18 -2.05
N PHE A 11 -7.41 -17.31 -2.74
CA PHE A 11 -6.18 -17.68 -3.43
C PHE A 11 -5.10 -18.22 -2.47
N ARG A 12 -4.91 -17.55 -1.32
CA ARG A 12 -3.98 -17.97 -0.26
C ARG A 12 -4.39 -19.31 0.35
N ASP A 13 -5.67 -19.44 0.70
CA ASP A 13 -6.19 -20.60 1.42
C ASP A 13 -6.22 -21.84 0.53
N ALA A 14 -6.49 -21.70 -0.77
CA ALA A 14 -6.39 -22.77 -1.75
C ALA A 14 -4.98 -23.38 -1.84
N ARG A 15 -3.94 -22.67 -1.37
CA ARG A 15 -2.55 -23.13 -1.33
C ARG A 15 -2.08 -23.52 0.07
N ASN A 16 -3.00 -23.52 1.05
CA ASN A 16 -2.68 -23.74 2.46
C ASN A 16 -1.58 -22.79 2.98
N TRP A 17 -1.49 -21.57 2.44
CA TRP A 17 -0.45 -20.60 2.80
C TRP A 17 -0.75 -19.82 4.07
N LYS A 18 -1.97 -19.91 4.59
CA LYS A 18 -2.37 -19.27 5.83
C LYS A 18 -1.40 -19.55 6.99
N GLN A 19 -0.84 -20.75 7.06
CA GLN A 19 0.12 -21.14 8.10
C GLN A 19 1.42 -20.31 8.11
N PHE A 20 1.79 -19.67 6.99
CA PHE A 20 2.98 -18.82 6.85
C PHE A 20 2.66 -17.33 6.98
N HIS A 21 1.38 -16.96 6.88
CA HIS A 21 0.93 -15.57 6.80
C HIS A 21 0.61 -15.02 8.20
N THR A 22 1.60 -15.02 9.10
CA THR A 22 1.45 -14.34 10.40
C THR A 22 1.49 -12.82 10.20
N PRO A 23 0.91 -12.01 11.12
CA PRO A 23 0.96 -10.54 10.98
C PRO A 23 2.38 -9.97 10.84
N LYS A 24 3.36 -10.56 11.53
CA LYS A 24 4.78 -10.16 11.44
C LYS A 24 5.33 -10.46 10.04
N ASP A 25 5.10 -11.67 9.53
CA ASP A 25 5.66 -12.09 8.24
C ASP A 25 4.98 -11.35 7.07
N LEU A 26 3.67 -11.11 7.14
CA LEU A 26 2.94 -10.29 6.16
C LEU A 26 3.43 -8.84 6.13
N ALA A 27 3.74 -8.25 7.29
CA ALA A 27 4.30 -6.90 7.36
C ALA A 27 5.72 -6.83 6.76
N ILE A 28 6.52 -7.88 6.93
CA ILE A 28 7.83 -8.02 6.29
C ILE A 28 7.64 -8.10 4.77
N SER A 29 6.80 -9.02 4.27
CA SER A 29 6.53 -9.15 2.84
C SER A 29 6.06 -7.83 2.22
N LEU A 30 5.11 -7.13 2.83
CA LEU A 30 4.68 -5.79 2.38
C LEU A 30 5.87 -4.83 2.22
N SER A 31 6.79 -4.82 3.18
CA SER A 31 7.98 -3.96 3.12
C SER A 31 8.98 -4.39 2.03
N LEU A 32 9.05 -5.68 1.71
CA LEU A 32 9.89 -6.20 0.63
C LEU A 32 9.34 -5.75 -0.73
N GLU A 33 8.04 -5.94 -0.99
CA GLU A 33 7.42 -5.51 -2.26
C GLU A 33 7.48 -3.98 -2.43
N ALA A 34 7.39 -3.23 -1.33
CA ALA A 34 7.61 -1.78 -1.37
C ALA A 34 9.06 -1.43 -1.76
N GLY A 35 10.02 -2.28 -1.40
CA GLY A 35 11.41 -2.20 -1.84
C GLY A 35 11.55 -2.52 -3.33
N GLU A 36 10.95 -3.61 -3.81
CA GLU A 36 10.95 -3.99 -5.23
C GLU A 36 10.32 -2.89 -6.10
N LEU A 37 9.22 -2.27 -5.62
CA LEU A 37 8.65 -1.08 -6.24
C LEU A 37 9.67 0.07 -6.35
N LEU A 38 10.45 0.34 -5.29
CA LEU A 38 11.47 1.39 -5.32
C LEU A 38 12.61 1.09 -6.29
N GLU A 39 13.00 -0.18 -6.45
CA GLU A 39 14.06 -0.60 -7.36
C GLU A 39 13.77 -0.22 -8.82
N ASN A 40 12.49 -0.22 -9.21
CA ASN A 40 12.07 0.21 -10.55
C ASN A 40 12.46 1.67 -10.87
N PHE A 41 12.61 2.52 -9.86
CA PHE A 41 12.97 3.93 -9.97
C PHE A 41 14.44 4.20 -9.62
N GLN A 42 15.15 3.22 -9.08
CA GLN A 42 16.53 3.39 -8.66
C GLN A 42 17.42 3.71 -9.88
N TRP A 43 18.22 4.78 -9.77
CA TRP A 43 19.16 5.24 -10.83
C TRP A 43 18.51 5.70 -12.15
N LYS A 44 17.19 5.92 -12.17
CA LYS A 44 16.43 6.37 -13.34
C LYS A 44 15.67 7.66 -13.03
N SER A 45 15.30 8.42 -14.06
CA SER A 45 14.24 9.42 -13.91
C SER A 45 12.87 8.71 -13.82
N SER A 46 11.86 9.39 -13.27
CA SER A 46 10.49 8.86 -13.23
C SER A 46 9.95 8.53 -14.62
N GLU A 47 10.22 9.39 -15.61
CA GLU A 47 9.78 9.20 -16.99
C GLU A 47 10.43 7.98 -17.64
N GLU A 48 11.73 7.77 -17.40
CA GLU A 48 12.48 6.61 -17.91
C GLU A 48 11.97 5.31 -17.27
N ALA A 49 11.82 5.28 -15.95
CA ALA A 49 11.30 4.14 -15.21
C ALA A 49 9.90 3.74 -15.71
N ILE A 50 8.99 4.71 -15.82
CA ILE A 50 7.62 4.47 -16.31
C ILE A 50 7.64 3.99 -17.76
N LYS A 51 8.47 4.58 -18.63
CA LYS A 51 8.54 4.17 -20.04
C LYS A 51 9.07 2.75 -20.21
N THR A 52 10.01 2.32 -19.38
CA THR A 52 10.73 1.05 -19.55
C THR A 52 10.17 -0.10 -18.74
N ASN A 53 9.59 0.17 -17.57
CA ASN A 53 9.23 -0.83 -16.56
C ASN A 53 7.77 -0.73 -16.06
N LEU A 54 6.85 -0.11 -16.83
CA LEU A 54 5.47 0.11 -16.35
C LEU A 54 4.75 -1.16 -15.88
N GLU A 55 4.93 -2.28 -16.57
CA GLU A 55 4.28 -3.54 -16.18
C GLU A 55 4.81 -4.03 -14.83
N ASN A 56 6.13 -4.04 -14.63
CA ASN A 56 6.71 -4.42 -13.34
C ASN A 56 6.23 -3.47 -12.22
N ILE A 57 6.21 -2.16 -12.46
CA ILE A 57 5.67 -1.18 -11.50
C ILE A 57 4.22 -1.49 -11.11
N LYS A 58 3.38 -1.92 -12.07
CA LYS A 58 1.98 -2.30 -11.78
C LYS A 58 1.93 -3.55 -10.91
N ASP A 59 2.77 -4.54 -11.18
CA ASP A 59 2.84 -5.79 -10.41
C ASP A 59 3.29 -5.50 -8.97
N GLU A 60 4.36 -4.73 -8.76
CA GLU A 60 4.83 -4.39 -7.40
C GLU A 60 3.80 -3.57 -6.60
N ILE A 61 3.07 -2.66 -7.27
CA ILE A 61 1.96 -1.93 -6.63
C ILE A 61 0.86 -2.92 -6.20
N ALA A 62 0.54 -3.90 -7.05
CA ALA A 62 -0.45 -4.91 -6.73
C ALA A 62 0.01 -5.77 -5.55
N ASP A 63 1.27 -6.18 -5.51
CA ASP A 63 1.82 -7.02 -4.44
C ASP A 63 1.84 -6.30 -3.09
N VAL A 64 2.26 -5.02 -3.05
CA VAL A 64 2.13 -4.18 -1.84
C VAL A 64 0.69 -4.16 -1.32
N VAL A 65 -0.28 -3.98 -2.22
CA VAL A 65 -1.70 -3.93 -1.85
C VAL A 65 -2.22 -5.30 -1.40
N ILE A 66 -1.79 -6.39 -2.04
CA ILE A 66 -2.16 -7.76 -1.69
C ILE A 66 -1.72 -8.07 -0.25
N TYR A 67 -0.46 -7.80 0.09
CA TYR A 67 0.02 -8.04 1.46
C TYR A 67 -0.63 -7.10 2.47
N ALA A 68 -0.89 -5.84 2.12
CA ALA A 68 -1.64 -4.93 3.00
C ALA A 68 -3.05 -5.45 3.30
N LEU A 69 -3.74 -6.02 2.31
CA LEU A 69 -5.08 -6.58 2.46
C LEU A 69 -5.08 -7.87 3.28
N LEU A 70 -4.09 -8.75 3.07
CA LEU A 70 -3.89 -9.94 3.89
C LEU A 70 -3.57 -9.59 5.34
N LEU A 71 -2.66 -8.65 5.57
CA LEU A 71 -2.31 -8.18 6.91
C LEU A 71 -3.52 -7.58 7.62
N SER A 72 -4.29 -6.75 6.92
CA SER A 72 -5.52 -6.16 7.46
C SER A 72 -6.54 -7.24 7.83
N HIS A 73 -6.67 -8.30 7.02
CA HIS A 73 -7.55 -9.42 7.32
C HIS A 73 -7.11 -10.17 8.60
N GLU A 74 -5.84 -10.54 8.71
CA GLU A 74 -5.32 -11.26 9.89
C GLU A 74 -5.40 -10.44 11.18
N LEU A 75 -5.37 -9.09 11.08
CA LEU A 75 -5.54 -8.18 12.21
C LEU A 75 -7.00 -7.77 12.48
N GLY A 76 -7.96 -8.22 11.67
CA GLY A 76 -9.37 -7.84 11.81
C GLY A 76 -9.64 -6.34 11.53
N ILE A 77 -8.82 -5.71 10.71
CA ILE A 77 -8.91 -4.29 10.36
C ILE A 77 -9.79 -4.11 9.12
N ASP A 78 -10.85 -3.31 9.23
CA ASP A 78 -11.56 -2.77 8.07
C ASP A 78 -10.70 -1.65 7.45
N VAL A 79 -9.86 -2.04 6.48
CA VAL A 79 -8.88 -1.13 5.86
C VAL A 79 -9.53 0.04 5.13
N GLU A 80 -10.72 -0.16 4.55
CA GLU A 80 -11.46 0.88 3.85
C GLU A 80 -11.90 1.97 4.84
N LYS A 81 -12.48 1.56 5.97
CA LYS A 81 -12.79 2.48 7.06
C LYS A 81 -11.54 3.16 7.61
N ALA A 82 -10.44 2.42 7.82
CA ALA A 82 -9.19 2.96 8.34
C ALA A 82 -8.60 4.05 7.43
N ILE A 83 -8.66 3.87 6.11
CA ILE A 83 -8.25 4.86 5.11
C ILE A 83 -9.12 6.11 5.22
N ILE A 84 -10.45 5.97 5.22
CA ILE A 84 -11.39 7.10 5.33
C ILE A 84 -11.15 7.90 6.62
N ASP A 85 -11.00 7.22 7.75
CA ASP A 85 -10.74 7.88 9.05
C ASP A 85 -9.37 8.58 9.07
N LYS A 86 -8.37 8.02 8.40
CA LYS A 86 -7.06 8.66 8.23
C LYS A 86 -7.14 9.90 7.34
N MET A 87 -7.91 9.85 6.25
CA MET A 87 -8.11 11.01 5.36
C MET A 87 -8.75 12.19 6.10
N LYS A 88 -9.80 11.96 6.90
CA LYS A 88 -10.42 13.00 7.74
C LYS A 88 -9.41 13.64 8.72
N LYS A 89 -8.53 12.83 9.33
CA LYS A 89 -7.45 13.34 10.18
C LYS A 89 -6.42 14.16 9.38
N ASN A 90 -6.15 13.79 8.14
CA ASN A 90 -5.23 14.53 7.27
C ASN A 90 -5.85 15.85 6.80
N GLU A 91 -7.14 15.90 6.48
CA GLU A 91 -7.86 17.14 6.14
C GLU A 91 -7.77 18.18 7.27
N GLN A 92 -7.89 17.75 8.52
CA GLN A 92 -7.71 18.62 9.69
C GLN A 92 -6.27 19.13 9.84
N LYS A 93 -5.28 18.31 9.50
CA LYS A 93 -3.85 18.68 9.56
C LYS A 93 -3.42 19.56 8.39
N TYR A 94 -4.02 19.38 7.23
CA TYR A 94 -3.68 20.07 5.98
C TYR A 94 -4.93 20.74 5.40
N PRO A 95 -5.47 21.81 6.03
CA PRO A 95 -6.58 22.56 5.46
C PRO A 95 -6.21 23.13 4.08
N ILE A 96 -7.15 23.10 3.14
CA ILE A 96 -6.92 23.55 1.75
C ILE A 96 -6.32 24.95 1.71
N GLU A 97 -6.88 25.88 2.49
CA GLU A 97 -6.46 27.29 2.55
C GLU A 97 -4.98 27.48 2.94
N LYS A 98 -4.39 26.53 3.67
CA LYS A 98 -3.00 26.59 4.13
C LYS A 98 -2.07 25.70 3.32
N ALA A 99 -2.56 24.54 2.87
CA ALA A 99 -1.76 23.49 2.29
C ALA A 99 -1.74 23.50 0.75
N PHE A 100 -2.66 24.21 0.08
CA PHE A 100 -2.73 24.22 -1.38
C PHE A 100 -1.41 24.73 -2.01
N GLY A 101 -0.82 23.92 -2.89
CA GLY A 101 0.47 24.22 -3.54
C GLY A 101 1.69 24.18 -2.61
N SER A 102 1.51 23.80 -1.34
CA SER A 102 2.57 23.77 -0.34
C SER A 102 3.01 22.34 -0.04
N LYS A 103 4.32 22.08 -0.10
CA LYS A 103 4.94 20.84 0.37
C LYS A 103 5.33 20.86 1.85
N LYS A 104 5.07 21.98 2.54
CA LYS A 104 5.42 22.13 3.95
C LYS A 104 4.61 21.15 4.80
N LYS A 105 5.25 20.61 5.83
CA LYS A 105 4.57 19.75 6.80
C LYS A 105 3.57 20.59 7.59
N TYR A 106 2.50 19.98 8.11
CA TYR A 106 1.49 20.69 8.91
C TYR A 106 2.04 21.47 10.12
N THR A 107 3.23 21.13 10.60
CA THR A 107 3.95 21.83 11.66
C THR A 107 4.55 23.16 11.20
N GLU A 108 4.54 23.43 9.89
CA GLU A 108 5.16 24.57 9.20
C GLU A 108 4.17 25.31 8.28
N LEU A 109 2.88 24.97 8.34
CA LEU A 109 1.78 25.57 7.57
C LEU A 109 1.22 26.84 8.22
#